data_AF-A0A6G8QA73-F1
#
_entry.id   AF-A0A6G8QA73-F1
#
_cell.length_a   1.000
_cell.length_b   1.000
_cell.length_c   1.000
_cell.angle_alpha   90.00
_cell.angle_beta   90.00
_cell.angle_gamma   90.00
#
_symmetry.space_group_name_H-M   'P 1'
#
loop_
_entity.id
_entity.type
_entity.pdbx_description
1 polymer ?
#
loop_
_entity_poly.entity_id
_entity_poly.type
_entity_poly.pdbx_seq_one_letter_code
_entity_poly.pdbx_strand_id
1 'polypeptide(L)'
;MPGETGGPLQRLALAIGWVSLGFGVALTLAPLRSAAFLGWGDREVPARVIGLADLIVGAGLLLDRRRSGWMLARAVLNAALAAVYALALAEETPPRTRARGGLVSMICLTTFDYSLSRLLRKAGAS
;
A
#
# COMPACT_ATOMS: atom_id res chain seq x y z
N MET A 1 24.77 -6.16 25.88
CA MET A 1 23.85 -6.73 24.87
C MET A 1 23.18 -5.58 24.10
N PRO A 2 23.54 -5.28 22.84
CA PRO A 2 22.89 -4.19 22.11
C PRO A 2 21.70 -4.74 21.31
N GLY A 3 20.54 -4.74 21.94
CA GLY A 3 19.25 -5.13 21.38
C GLY A 3 18.39 -3.94 20.95
N GLU A 4 18.98 -2.88 20.37
CA GLU A 4 18.21 -1.80 19.77
C GLU A 4 17.70 -2.22 18.39
N THR A 5 16.58 -2.92 18.43
CA THR A 5 15.71 -3.17 17.29
C THR A 5 15.42 -1.89 16.53
N GLY A 6 16.11 -1.72 15.38
CA GLY A 6 15.84 -0.83 14.24
C GLY A 6 15.33 0.58 14.57
N GLY A 7 16.08 1.61 14.19
CA GLY A 7 15.70 3.02 14.41
C GLY A 7 14.25 3.36 13.98
N PRO A 8 13.70 4.52 14.39
CA PRO A 8 12.28 4.84 14.26
C PRO A 8 11.66 4.57 12.88
N LEU A 9 12.41 4.83 11.81
CA LEU A 9 11.98 4.58 10.42
C LEU A 9 11.73 3.09 10.12
N GLN A 10 12.48 2.19 10.76
CA GLN A 10 12.42 0.74 10.53
C GLN A 10 11.21 0.17 11.24
N ARG A 11 10.91 0.66 12.45
CA ARG A 11 9.68 0.33 13.18
C ARG A 11 8.45 0.82 12.43
N LEU A 12 8.51 2.03 11.87
CA LEU A 12 7.46 2.56 11.02
C LEU A 12 7.23 1.68 9.78
N ALA A 13 8.31 1.29 9.07
CA ALA A 13 8.22 0.40 7.93
C ALA A 13 7.62 -0.98 8.29
N LEU A 14 7.90 -1.51 9.49
CA LEU A 14 7.29 -2.74 9.99
C LEU A 14 5.79 -2.57 10.25
N ALA A 15 5.39 -1.47 10.89
CA ALA A 15 3.97 -1.16 11.11
C ALA A 15 3.21 -1.04 9.77
N ILE A 16 3.81 -0.38 8.78
CA ILE A 16 3.27 -0.29 7.41
C ILE A 16 3.16 -1.68 6.77
N GLY A 17 4.13 -2.56 7.00
CA GLY A 17 4.10 -3.95 6.54
C GLY A 17 2.88 -4.73 7.06
N TRP A 18 2.57 -4.60 8.35
CA TRP A 18 1.36 -5.20 8.94
C TRP A 18 0.07 -4.62 8.34
N VAL A 19 0.03 -3.31 8.08
CA VAL A 19 -1.12 -2.68 7.43
C VAL A 19 -1.28 -3.21 6.00
N SER A 20 -0.20 -3.31 5.20
CA SER A 20 -0.25 -3.94 3.86
C SER A 20 -0.80 -5.35 3.93
N LEU A 21 -0.34 -6.18 4.88
CA LEU A 21 -0.82 -7.55 5.01
C LEU A 21 -2.32 -7.61 5.32
N GLY A 22 -2.80 -6.77 6.23
CA GLY A 22 -4.24 -6.69 6.56
C GLY A 22 -5.09 -6.35 5.33
N PHE A 23 -4.68 -5.31 4.58
CA PHE A 23 -5.35 -4.95 3.33
C PHE A 23 -5.25 -6.06 2.28
N GLY A 24 -4.07 -6.65 2.13
CA GLY A 24 -3.81 -7.74 1.20
C GLY A 24 -4.70 -8.96 1.46
N VAL A 25 -4.86 -9.35 2.73
CA VAL A 25 -5.77 -10.43 3.13
C VAL A 25 -7.20 -10.07 2.77
N ALA A 26 -7.67 -8.88 3.15
CA ALA A 26 -9.05 -8.46 2.89
C ALA A 26 -9.38 -8.44 1.38
N LEU A 27 -8.52 -7.81 0.59
CA LEU A 27 -8.68 -7.69 -0.86
C LEU A 27 -8.53 -9.02 -1.61
N THR A 28 -7.73 -9.94 -1.09
CA THR A 28 -7.55 -11.26 -1.72
C THR A 28 -8.70 -12.21 -1.40
N LEU A 29 -9.18 -12.22 -0.15
CA LEU A 29 -10.19 -13.18 0.32
C LEU A 29 -11.62 -12.68 0.14
N ALA A 30 -11.85 -11.37 0.11
CA ALA A 30 -13.15 -10.77 -0.07
C ALA A 30 -13.15 -9.65 -1.15
N PRO A 31 -12.63 -9.91 -2.36
CA PRO A 31 -12.34 -8.90 -3.37
C PRO A 31 -13.55 -8.02 -3.72
N LEU A 32 -14.73 -8.60 -3.96
CA LEU A 32 -15.95 -7.86 -4.29
C LEU A 32 -16.40 -6.94 -3.13
N ARG A 33 -16.41 -7.45 -1.90
CA ARG A 33 -16.81 -6.67 -0.72
C ARG A 33 -15.82 -5.52 -0.47
N SER A 34 -14.53 -5.79 -0.61
CA SER A 34 -13.49 -4.79 -0.46
C SER A 34 -13.55 -3.75 -1.58
N ALA A 35 -13.72 -4.15 -2.84
CA ALA A 35 -13.87 -3.24 -3.97
C ALA A 35 -15.08 -2.31 -3.79
N ALA A 36 -16.24 -2.85 -3.43
CA ALA A 36 -17.44 -2.06 -3.16
C ALA A 36 -17.25 -1.10 -1.97
N PHE A 37 -16.61 -1.56 -0.89
CA PHE A 37 -16.30 -0.72 0.27
C PHE A 37 -15.38 0.45 -0.11
N LEU A 38 -14.34 0.19 -0.88
CA LEU A 38 -13.39 1.19 -1.36
C LEU A 38 -13.98 2.12 -2.44
N GLY A 39 -15.11 1.75 -3.04
CA GLY A 39 -15.76 2.53 -4.10
C GLY A 39 -15.21 2.25 -5.49
N TRP A 40 -14.70 1.03 -5.71
CA TRP A 40 -14.29 0.51 -7.01
C TRP A 40 -15.44 -0.21 -7.74
N GLY A 41 -16.63 -0.30 -7.14
CA GLY A 41 -17.73 -1.11 -7.66
C GLY A 41 -17.42 -2.61 -7.63
N ASP A 42 -17.89 -3.35 -8.63
CA ASP A 42 -17.75 -4.82 -8.72
C ASP A 42 -16.43 -5.27 -9.39
N ARG A 43 -15.35 -4.49 -9.22
CA ARG A 43 -14.04 -4.76 -9.82
C ARG A 43 -13.25 -5.82 -9.03
N GLU A 44 -13.69 -7.07 -9.14
CA GLU A 44 -13.07 -8.22 -8.44
C GLU A 44 -11.59 -8.43 -8.81
N VAL A 45 -11.28 -8.45 -10.11
CA VAL A 45 -9.94 -8.79 -10.60
C VAL A 45 -8.89 -7.76 -10.14
N PRO A 46 -9.10 -6.43 -10.32
CA PRO A 46 -8.17 -5.44 -9.77
C PRO A 46 -8.01 -5.57 -8.25
N ALA A 47 -9.11 -5.80 -7.51
CA ALA A 47 -9.05 -5.96 -6.07
C ALA A 47 -8.18 -7.15 -5.65
N ARG A 48 -8.35 -8.31 -6.29
CA ARG A 48 -7.57 -9.51 -5.97
C ARG A 48 -6.10 -9.35 -6.34
N VAL A 49 -5.80 -8.76 -7.50
CA VAL A 49 -4.42 -8.49 -7.94
C VAL A 49 -3.70 -7.56 -6.97
N ILE A 50 -4.36 -6.46 -6.58
CA ILE A 50 -3.84 -5.54 -5.58
C ILE A 50 -3.64 -6.24 -4.25
N GLY A 51 -4.62 -7.05 -3.82
CA GLY A 51 -4.54 -7.79 -2.57
C GLY A 51 -3.32 -8.72 -2.51
N LEU A 52 -3.06 -9.47 -3.59
CA LEU A 52 -1.87 -10.32 -3.69
C LEU A 52 -0.57 -9.51 -3.68
N ALA A 53 -0.53 -8.38 -4.39
CA ALA A 53 0.62 -7.49 -4.38
C ALA A 53 0.90 -6.92 -2.97
N ASP A 54 -0.14 -6.53 -2.24
CA ASP A 54 -0.04 -6.03 -0.87
C ASP A 54 0.45 -7.11 0.10
N LEU A 55 0.05 -8.37 -0.08
CA LEU A 55 0.58 -9.49 0.70
C LEU A 55 2.09 -9.66 0.48
N ILE A 56 2.54 -9.60 -0.78
CA ILE A 56 3.95 -9.74 -1.14
C ILE A 56 4.76 -8.56 -0.56
N VAL A 57 4.28 -7.33 -0.76
CA VAL A 57 4.94 -6.11 -0.26
C VAL A 57 4.98 -6.11 1.27
N GLY A 58 3.87 -6.44 1.92
CA GLY A 58 3.78 -6.50 3.38
C GLY A 58 4.71 -7.56 3.98
N ALA A 59 4.75 -8.77 3.40
CA ALA A 59 5.68 -9.81 3.80
C ALA A 59 7.14 -9.36 3.61
N GLY A 60 7.46 -8.73 2.48
CA GLY A 60 8.78 -8.15 2.22
C GLY A 60 9.19 -7.11 3.26
N LEU A 61 8.29 -6.21 3.66
CA LEU A 61 8.55 -5.21 4.71
C LEU A 61 8.80 -5.86 6.08
N LEU A 62 8.12 -6.95 6.41
CA LEU A 62 8.31 -7.63 7.69
C LEU A 62 9.61 -8.45 7.72
N LEU A 63 9.87 -9.21 6.66
CA LEU A 63 10.93 -10.22 6.62
C LEU A 63 12.29 -9.65 6.19
N ASP A 64 12.33 -8.65 5.32
CA ASP A 64 13.58 -8.11 4.81
C ASP A 64 14.19 -7.06 5.75
N ARG A 65 15.52 -7.10 5.91
CA ARG A 65 16.28 -6.08 6.63
C ARG A 65 16.44 -4.80 5.81
N ARG A 66 16.48 -4.89 4.47
CA ARG A 66 16.63 -3.76 3.54
C ARG A 66 15.26 -3.27 3.03
N ARG A 67 14.49 -2.69 3.95
CA ARG A 67 13.08 -2.26 3.73
C ARG A 67 12.89 -1.12 2.73
N SER A 68 13.95 -0.40 2.34
CA SER A 68 13.84 0.73 1.40
C SER A 68 13.30 0.31 0.03
N GLY A 69 13.70 -0.87 -0.48
CA GLY A 69 13.18 -1.40 -1.75
C GLY A 69 11.69 -1.71 -1.68
N TRP A 70 11.24 -2.32 -0.59
CA TRP A 70 9.83 -2.65 -0.38
C TRP A 70 8.94 -1.42 -0.19
N MET A 71 9.42 -0.36 0.46
CA MET A 71 8.71 0.92 0.52
C MET A 71 8.56 1.55 -0.87
N LEU A 72 9.57 1.44 -1.74
CA LEU A 72 9.45 1.91 -3.13
C LEU A 72 8.43 1.08 -3.91
N ALA A 73 8.43 -0.25 -3.75
CA ALA A 73 7.44 -1.12 -4.37
C ALA A 73 6.02 -0.75 -3.91
N ARG A 74 5.83 -0.44 -2.62
CA ARG A 74 4.57 0.05 -2.08
C ARG A 74 4.15 1.40 -2.69
N ALA A 75 5.08 2.32 -2.90
CA ALA A 75 4.79 3.59 -3.58
C ALA A 75 4.29 3.36 -5.00
N VAL A 76 4.92 2.46 -5.76
CA VAL A 76 4.48 2.08 -7.11
C VAL A 76 3.10 1.42 -7.08
N LEU A 77 2.85 0.54 -6.11
CA LEU A 77 1.54 -0.08 -5.93
C LEU A 77 0.47 0.98 -5.63
N ASN A 78 0.72 1.91 -4.72
CA ASN A 78 -0.20 3.01 -4.41
C ASN A 78 -0.47 3.91 -5.62
N ALA A 79 0.52 4.14 -6.49
CA ALA A 79 0.31 4.85 -7.75
C ALA A 79 -0.65 4.07 -8.69
N ALA A 80 -0.53 2.74 -8.74
CA ALA A 80 -1.47 1.90 -9.47
C ALA A 80 -2.89 1.95 -8.87
N LEU A 81 -3.03 1.93 -7.54
CA LEU A 81 -4.34 2.11 -6.88
C LEU A 81 -4.94 3.48 -7.19
N ALA A 82 -4.13 4.55 -7.20
CA ALA A 82 -4.59 5.88 -7.59
C ALA A 82 -5.18 5.85 -9.01
N ALA A 83 -4.55 5.14 -9.95
CA ALA A 83 -5.09 4.97 -11.30
C ALA A 83 -6.44 4.21 -11.30
N VAL A 84 -6.58 3.15 -10.49
CA VAL A 84 -7.86 2.43 -10.34
C VAL A 84 -8.96 3.34 -9.81
N TYR A 85 -8.66 4.16 -8.81
CA TYR A 85 -9.60 5.16 -8.27
C TYR A 85 -9.98 6.22 -9.31
N ALA A 86 -9.01 6.72 -10.08
CA ALA A 86 -9.27 7.69 -11.14
C ALA A 86 -10.19 7.11 -12.23
N LEU A 87 -9.96 5.86 -12.64
CA LEU A 87 -10.84 5.14 -13.58
C LEU A 87 -12.24 4.93 -13.01
N ALA A 88 -12.38 4.61 -11.72
CA ALA A 88 -13.69 4.47 -11.08
C ALA A 88 -14.49 5.80 -11.08
N LEU A 89 -13.79 6.94 -10.93
CA LEU A 89 -14.41 8.25 -11.00
C LEU A 89 -14.85 8.63 -12.41
N ALA A 90 -14.05 8.25 -13.42
CA ALA A 90 -14.34 8.49 -14.83
C ALA A 90 -15.56 7.69 -15.31
N GLU A 91 -15.70 6.43 -14.87
CA GLU A 91 -16.83 5.54 -15.21
C GLU A 91 -18.11 5.83 -14.40
N GLU A 92 -18.14 6.94 -13.65
CA GLU A 92 -19.25 7.33 -12.78
C GLU A 92 -19.66 6.28 -11.72
N THR A 93 -18.74 5.37 -11.35
CA THR A 93 -19.03 4.27 -10.44
C THR A 93 -19.40 4.80 -9.04
N PRO A 94 -20.59 4.50 -8.49
CA PRO A 94 -20.94 4.88 -7.13
C PRO A 94 -20.19 4.01 -6.09
N PRO A 95 -19.82 4.55 -4.92
CA PRO A 95 -19.93 5.94 -4.48
C PRO A 95 -18.69 6.81 -4.83
N ARG A 96 -18.91 7.88 -5.60
CA ARG A 96 -17.88 8.85 -6.02
C ARG A 96 -17.08 9.48 -4.88
N THR A 97 -17.70 9.72 -3.73
CA THR A 97 -17.03 10.33 -2.57
C THR A 97 -15.93 9.42 -2.02
N ARG A 98 -16.19 8.10 -1.95
CA ARG A 98 -15.17 7.14 -1.51
C ARG A 98 -14.06 7.02 -2.53
N ALA A 99 -14.40 6.98 -3.82
CA ALA A 99 -13.39 6.91 -4.88
C ALA A 99 -12.49 8.17 -4.93
N ARG A 100 -13.05 9.37 -4.72
CA ARG A 100 -12.26 10.62 -4.58
C ARG A 100 -11.35 10.61 -3.35
N GLY A 101 -11.89 10.22 -2.20
CA GLY A 101 -11.12 10.09 -0.97
C GLY A 101 -9.96 9.12 -1.14
N GLY A 102 -10.24 7.95 -1.72
CA GLY A 102 -9.25 6.94 -2.04
C GLY A 102 -8.16 7.45 -2.99
N LEU A 103 -8.52 8.13 -4.08
CA LEU A 103 -7.55 8.73 -5.00
C LEU A 103 -6.56 9.67 -4.27
N VAL A 104 -7.09 10.61 -3.48
CA VAL A 104 -6.28 11.57 -2.72
C VAL A 104 -5.38 10.84 -1.72
N SER A 105 -5.93 9.88 -0.98
CA SER A 105 -5.15 9.08 -0.03
C SER A 105 -4.01 8.33 -0.72
N MET A 106 -4.24 7.75 -1.90
CA MET A 106 -3.20 7.00 -2.62
C MET A 106 -2.08 7.90 -3.13
N ILE A 107 -2.37 9.12 -3.58
CA ILE A 107 -1.34 10.10 -3.98
C ILE A 107 -0.48 10.50 -2.77
N CYS A 108 -1.11 10.78 -1.62
CA CYS A 108 -0.40 11.09 -0.38
C CYS A 108 0.48 9.92 0.07
N LEU A 109 -0.07 8.71 0.11
CA LEU A 109 0.66 7.50 0.49
C LEU A 109 1.81 7.19 -0.47
N THR A 110 1.61 7.39 -1.78
CA THR A 110 2.69 7.23 -2.78
C THR A 110 3.87 8.14 -2.46
N THR A 111 3.59 9.41 -2.18
CA THR A 111 4.62 10.41 -1.87
C THR A 111 5.31 10.10 -0.55
N PHE A 112 4.54 9.69 0.45
CA PHE A 112 5.04 9.30 1.76
C PHE A 112 5.94 8.06 1.68
N ASP A 113 5.49 7.00 1.00
CA ASP A 113 6.21 5.74 0.85
C ASP A 113 7.52 5.93 0.07
N TYR A 114 7.49 6.75 -0.98
CA TYR A 114 8.69 7.13 -1.73
C TYR A 114 9.68 7.91 -0.86
N SER A 115 9.20 8.88 -0.08
CA SER A 115 10.03 9.66 0.83
C SER A 115 10.67 8.77 1.90
N LEU A 116 9.88 7.88 2.51
CA LEU A 116 10.37 6.92 3.50
C LEU A 116 11.38 5.95 2.89
N SER A 117 11.16 5.48 1.66
CA SER A 117 12.14 4.67 0.92
C SER A 117 13.49 5.38 0.81
N ARG A 118 13.49 6.66 0.43
CA ARG A 118 14.73 7.46 0.31
C ARG A 118 15.42 7.65 1.65
N LEU A 119 14.66 7.91 2.72
CA LEU A 119 15.21 8.06 4.07
C LEU A 119 15.84 6.75 4.58
N LEU A 120 15.14 5.63 4.42
CA LEU A 120 15.66 4.30 4.77
C LEU A 120 16.91 3.94 3.98
N ARG A 121 16.98 4.29 2.69
CA ARG A 121 18.15 4.05 1.84
C ARG A 121 19.36 4.87 2.32
N LYS A 122 19.16 6.14 2.68
CA LYS A 122 20.24 7.00 3.21
C LYS A 122 20.75 6.47 4.55
N ALA A 123 19.85 6.14 5.48
CA ALA A 123 20.19 5.62 6.80
C ALA A 123 20.91 4.26 6.76
N GLY A 124 20.70 3.45 5.72
CA GLY A 124 21.41 2.18 5.53
C GLY A 124 22.73 2.28 4.75
N ALA A 125 23.06 3.48 4.23
CA ALA A 125 24.32 3.77 3.53
C ALA A 125 25.31 4.59 4.37
N SER A 126 24.87 5.02 5.57
CA SER A 126 25.69 5.62 6.63
C SER A 126 26.15 4.54 7.60
#